data_AF-A0A0F9G388-F1
#
_entry.id   AF-A0A0F9G388-F1
#
_cell.length_a   1.000
_cell.length_b   1.000
_cell.length_c   1.000
_cell.angle_alpha   90.00
_cell.angle_beta   90.00
_cell.angle_gamma   90.00
#
_symmetry.space_group_name_H-M   'P 1'
#
loop_
_entity.id
_entity.type
_entity.pdbx_description
1 polymer ?
#
loop_
_entity_poly.entity_id
_entity_poly.type
_entity_poly.pdbx_seq_one_letter_code
_entity_poly.pdbx_strand_id
1 'polypeptide(L)'
;MPDSIPTVPATPAVPATPPAVPTTLPVISPTPAPDTGAESKDGKPVLEDVKVLNTPVDKKAADKVSADTPAEKEVIRKIKIGDQEYDEVVLQKMLEKAKGADKKFLDAAKTRKEAFRVFKMAKENPREFLKRTGHDPKKFSYDEVAKDIQDKLRDPREVELEAAKKRLDEFEKKEAEQKKFKAEEKTAMEAKAIEQRFHTEIIEALEATPSIPKNGFSVAKIAKYIDIVRDKTGVLLNAKEVVNVIDQDIRSEVAGILKGATAEQIIDLIGTEGAEAIRQHHLNQIKNPLSGNEGAEKTSDGKPIARRWANSHDFWKTIDRAAKEEKGE
;
A
#
# COMPACT_ATOMS: atom_id res chain seq x y z
N MET A 1 18.79 3.20 76.84
CA MET A 1 17.50 3.44 76.17
C MET A 1 17.50 2.62 74.89
N PRO A 2 16.49 1.78 74.66
CA PRO A 2 16.57 0.66 73.73
C PRO A 2 15.89 0.93 72.36
N ASP A 3 16.36 0.14 71.40
CA ASP A 3 15.66 -0.52 70.28
C ASP A 3 14.70 0.26 69.38
N SER A 4 15.02 0.28 68.08
CA SER A 4 14.07 -0.02 67.01
C SER A 4 14.79 -0.30 65.68
N ILE A 5 14.79 -1.57 65.28
CA ILE A 5 15.18 -2.07 63.96
C ILE A 5 13.94 -1.98 63.05
N PRO A 6 14.03 -1.46 61.81
CA PRO A 6 13.02 -1.73 60.81
C PRO A 6 13.37 -2.93 59.91
N THR A 7 12.43 -3.86 59.97
CA THR A 7 12.24 -5.12 59.26
C THR A 7 12.32 -5.02 57.74
N VAL A 8 12.99 -5.99 57.11
CA VAL A 8 13.02 -6.21 55.65
C VAL A 8 11.75 -6.96 55.23
N PRO A 9 10.99 -6.51 54.21
CA PRO A 9 9.89 -7.29 53.68
C PRO A 9 10.36 -8.38 52.72
N ALA A 10 9.68 -9.52 52.85
CA ALA A 10 9.98 -10.80 52.24
C ALA A 10 9.80 -10.85 50.71
N THR A 11 10.66 -11.66 50.10
CA THR A 11 10.61 -12.16 48.72
C THR A 11 9.31 -12.95 48.47
N PRO A 12 8.50 -12.63 47.44
CA PRO A 12 7.48 -13.54 46.97
C PRO A 12 8.07 -14.59 46.01
N ALA A 13 7.69 -15.83 46.28
CA ALA A 13 8.05 -17.04 45.56
C ALA A 13 7.58 -17.02 44.10
N VAL A 14 8.42 -17.59 43.24
CA VAL A 14 8.14 -17.94 41.84
C VAL A 14 7.19 -19.14 41.80
N PRO A 15 6.03 -19.08 41.12
CA PRO A 15 5.31 -20.27 40.73
C PRO A 15 5.81 -20.80 39.38
N ALA A 16 5.95 -22.13 39.36
CA ALA A 16 6.41 -22.95 38.27
C ALA A 16 5.40 -23.09 37.11
N THR A 17 5.94 -23.60 36.01
CA THR A 17 5.30 -24.31 34.88
C THR A 17 4.41 -23.53 33.90
N PRO A 18 4.87 -23.32 32.65
CA PRO A 18 3.96 -23.12 31.51
C PRO A 18 3.38 -24.47 31.02
N PRO A 19 2.10 -24.51 30.58
CA PRO A 19 1.48 -25.70 30.01
C PRO A 19 2.03 -26.01 28.61
N ALA A 20 2.22 -27.31 28.37
CA ALA A 20 2.58 -27.89 27.08
C ALA A 20 1.52 -27.58 26.02
N VAL A 21 1.93 -26.96 24.92
CA VAL A 21 1.09 -26.77 23.73
C VAL A 21 1.44 -27.88 22.73
N PRO A 22 0.46 -28.70 22.29
CA PRO A 22 0.72 -29.80 21.35
C PRO A 22 1.10 -29.26 19.97
N THR A 23 2.25 -29.72 19.49
CA THR A 23 2.72 -29.55 18.11
C THR A 23 1.92 -30.47 17.19
N THR A 24 0.97 -29.93 16.43
CA THR A 24 0.36 -30.62 15.28
C THR A 24 0.75 -29.89 13.99
N LEU A 25 1.82 -30.38 13.36
CA LEU A 25 2.15 -30.05 11.98
C LEU A 25 1.24 -30.88 11.05
N PRO A 26 0.52 -30.27 10.08
CA PRO A 26 -0.07 -31.03 8.99
C PRO A 26 1.03 -31.52 8.05
N VAL A 27 1.22 -32.84 8.04
CA VAL A 27 1.92 -33.59 6.99
C VAL A 27 1.10 -33.48 5.71
N ILE A 28 1.65 -32.81 4.70
CA ILE A 28 1.10 -32.82 3.34
C ILE A 28 1.92 -33.84 2.55
N SER A 29 1.37 -35.05 2.45
CA SER A 29 1.87 -36.11 1.57
C SER A 29 1.66 -35.70 0.09
N PRO A 30 2.62 -35.96 -0.81
CA PRO A 30 2.42 -35.79 -2.24
C PRO A 30 1.55 -36.94 -2.78
N THR A 31 0.39 -36.59 -3.34
CA THR A 31 -0.46 -37.54 -4.08
C THR A 31 0.18 -37.87 -5.44
N PRO A 32 0.08 -39.12 -5.92
CA PRO A 32 0.77 -39.59 -7.13
C PRO A 32 0.09 -39.13 -8.42
N ALA A 33 0.91 -39.05 -9.48
CA ALA A 33 0.47 -38.91 -10.86
C ALA A 33 -0.41 -40.09 -11.29
N PRO A 34 -1.46 -39.87 -12.10
CA PRO A 34 -2.10 -40.95 -12.83
C PRO A 34 -1.25 -41.34 -14.05
N ASP A 35 -0.86 -42.60 -14.01
CA ASP A 35 -0.38 -43.43 -15.10
C ASP A 35 -1.51 -43.64 -16.13
N THR A 36 -1.27 -43.24 -17.38
CA THR A 36 -1.94 -43.80 -18.55
C THR A 36 -0.91 -44.01 -19.64
N GLY A 37 -0.28 -45.18 -19.58
CA GLY A 37 0.31 -45.81 -20.75
C GLY A 37 -0.75 -46.15 -21.80
N ALA A 38 -0.48 -45.76 -23.04
CA ALA A 38 -0.94 -46.47 -24.23
C ALA A 38 0.17 -46.38 -25.28
N GLU A 39 0.62 -47.55 -25.71
CA GLU A 39 1.66 -47.82 -26.70
C GLU A 39 1.42 -47.11 -28.05
N SER A 40 2.50 -46.66 -28.70
CA SER A 40 2.81 -47.16 -30.04
C SER A 40 4.26 -46.88 -30.45
N LYS A 41 4.82 -47.86 -31.16
CA LYS A 41 6.21 -47.94 -31.63
C LYS A 41 6.40 -47.24 -32.99
N ASP A 42 7.68 -47.00 -33.27
CA ASP A 42 8.30 -46.82 -34.59
C ASP A 42 8.07 -45.49 -35.33
N GLY A 43 9.17 -44.72 -35.47
CA GLY A 43 9.23 -43.59 -36.41
C GLY A 43 10.50 -42.76 -36.29
N LYS A 44 11.47 -43.01 -37.18
CA LYS A 44 12.72 -42.24 -37.38
C LYS A 44 12.45 -40.74 -37.57
N PRO A 45 13.28 -39.82 -37.03
CA PRO A 45 13.24 -38.43 -37.46
C PRO A 45 14.11 -38.22 -38.71
N VAL A 46 13.44 -37.86 -39.82
CA VAL A 46 14.02 -37.33 -41.05
C VAL A 46 14.20 -35.83 -40.89
N LEU A 47 15.40 -35.36 -41.27
CA LEU A 47 15.79 -33.96 -41.44
C LEU A 47 14.99 -33.35 -42.58
N GLU A 48 14.34 -32.20 -42.36
CA GLU A 48 14.06 -31.27 -43.45
C GLU A 48 14.32 -29.82 -43.04
N ASP A 49 14.99 -29.15 -43.97
CA ASP A 49 15.48 -27.79 -43.98
C ASP A 49 14.35 -26.75 -43.89
N VAL A 50 14.52 -25.74 -43.03
CA VAL A 50 13.86 -24.43 -43.24
C VAL A 50 14.92 -23.37 -43.46
N LYS A 51 15.02 -23.05 -44.75
CA LYS A 51 15.82 -22.05 -45.42
C LYS A 51 15.54 -20.65 -44.86
N VAL A 52 16.60 -20.04 -44.33
CA VAL A 52 16.69 -18.59 -44.09
C VAL A 52 16.58 -17.87 -45.44
N LEU A 53 15.63 -16.95 -45.57
CA LEU A 53 15.69 -15.91 -46.60
C LEU A 53 15.55 -14.54 -45.95
N ASN A 54 16.66 -13.82 -46.02
CA ASN A 54 16.82 -12.42 -45.67
C ASN A 54 16.71 -11.59 -46.96
N THR A 55 16.47 -10.28 -46.80
CA THR A 55 16.60 -9.13 -47.76
C THR A 55 15.26 -8.42 -48.09
N PRO A 56 15.28 -7.13 -48.52
CA PRO A 56 15.64 -5.96 -47.71
C PRO A 56 14.62 -4.78 -47.87
N VAL A 57 14.91 -3.70 -47.14
CA VAL A 57 14.20 -2.41 -47.06
C VAL A 57 14.15 -1.64 -48.38
N ASP A 58 13.01 -0.99 -48.66
CA ASP A 58 12.99 0.28 -49.41
C ASP A 58 11.97 1.28 -48.83
N LYS A 59 12.38 2.55 -48.78
CA LYS A 59 11.65 3.72 -48.26
C LYS A 59 11.17 4.60 -49.41
N LYS A 60 10.05 5.30 -49.16
CA LYS A 60 9.59 6.64 -49.62
C LYS A 60 8.37 6.73 -50.56
N ALA A 61 7.60 7.78 -50.26
CA ALA A 61 6.36 8.32 -50.85
C ALA A 61 5.07 7.62 -50.32
N ALA A 62 4.04 8.29 -49.81
CA ALA A 62 3.61 9.67 -50.01
C ALA A 62 2.89 10.23 -48.76
N ASP A 63 2.88 11.55 -48.73
CA ASP A 63 2.39 12.44 -47.69
C ASP A 63 0.94 12.89 -48.00
N LYS A 64 0.20 13.27 -46.94
CA LYS A 64 -1.11 13.98 -46.89
C LYS A 64 -2.40 13.22 -47.21
N VAL A 65 -3.34 13.23 -46.22
CA VAL A 65 -4.67 13.86 -46.30
C VAL A 65 -5.39 13.84 -44.93
N SER A 66 -5.84 15.04 -44.54
CA SER A 66 -6.97 15.45 -43.66
C SER A 66 -7.02 15.16 -42.15
N ALA A 67 -7.49 16.21 -41.47
CA ALA A 67 -7.74 16.40 -40.05
C ALA A 67 -9.07 15.84 -39.55
N ASP A 68 -9.23 15.98 -38.22
CA ASP A 68 -10.43 15.99 -37.37
C ASP A 68 -10.92 14.69 -36.70
N THR A 69 -10.82 14.76 -35.36
CA THR A 69 -11.32 13.92 -34.25
C THR A 69 -12.81 13.55 -34.36
N PRO A 70 -13.24 12.43 -33.73
CA PRO A 70 -13.73 12.57 -32.36
C PRO A 70 -13.36 11.42 -31.42
N ALA A 71 -13.28 11.78 -30.13
CA ALA A 71 -13.22 10.94 -28.94
C ALA A 71 -13.78 9.52 -29.12
N GLU A 72 -12.88 8.55 -29.25
CA GLU A 72 -13.20 7.13 -29.14
C GLU A 72 -13.44 6.84 -27.66
N LYS A 73 -14.72 6.75 -27.29
CA LYS A 73 -15.15 6.15 -26.03
C LYS A 73 -14.38 4.85 -25.87
N GLU A 74 -13.61 4.69 -24.80
CA GLU A 74 -13.03 3.42 -24.41
C GLU A 74 -14.16 2.39 -24.31
N VAL A 75 -14.35 1.64 -25.39
CA VAL A 75 -15.20 0.46 -25.40
C VAL A 75 -14.46 -0.51 -24.51
N ILE A 76 -14.87 -0.59 -23.24
CA ILE A 76 -14.40 -1.60 -22.30
C ILE A 76 -14.82 -2.95 -22.89
N ARG A 77 -13.95 -3.51 -23.75
CA ARG A 77 -14.12 -4.85 -24.29
C ARG A 77 -13.77 -5.79 -23.15
N LYS A 78 -14.80 -6.33 -22.50
CA LYS A 78 -14.62 -7.40 -21.52
C LYS A 78 -14.10 -8.62 -22.26
N ILE A 79 -12.84 -8.94 -22.04
CA ILE A 79 -12.21 -10.13 -22.62
C ILE A 79 -12.35 -11.24 -21.59
N LYS A 80 -13.00 -12.33 -21.99
CA LYS A 80 -13.20 -13.51 -21.13
C LYS A 80 -12.04 -14.48 -21.34
N ILE A 81 -11.26 -14.72 -20.30
CA ILE A 81 -10.19 -15.73 -20.28
C ILE A 81 -10.56 -16.75 -19.20
N GLY A 82 -10.98 -17.94 -19.61
CA GLY A 82 -11.52 -18.96 -18.71
C GLY A 82 -12.86 -18.53 -18.08
N ASP A 83 -12.98 -18.65 -16.75
CA ASP A 83 -14.20 -18.34 -15.99
C ASP A 83 -14.29 -16.88 -15.52
N GLN A 84 -13.31 -16.04 -15.82
CA GLN A 84 -13.22 -14.67 -15.32
C GLN A 84 -13.20 -13.62 -16.44
N GLU A 85 -13.95 -12.54 -16.24
CA GLU A 85 -14.05 -11.41 -17.15
C GLU A 85 -13.10 -10.31 -16.70
N TYR A 86 -12.22 -9.86 -17.60
CA TYR A 86 -11.23 -8.82 -17.33
C TYR A 86 -11.42 -7.64 -18.28
N ASP A 87 -11.23 -6.44 -17.73
CA ASP A 87 -11.16 -5.21 -18.52
C ASP A 87 -9.79 -5.12 -19.23
N GLU A 88 -9.78 -4.57 -20.45
CA GLU A 88 -8.60 -4.50 -21.33
C GLU A 88 -7.37 -3.84 -20.68
N VAL A 89 -7.61 -2.77 -19.90
CA VAL A 89 -6.56 -2.06 -19.15
C VAL A 89 -5.94 -2.93 -18.04
N VAL A 90 -6.75 -3.77 -17.38
CA VAL A 90 -6.28 -4.71 -16.35
C VAL A 90 -5.51 -5.85 -17.01
N LEU A 91 -5.98 -6.33 -18.16
CA LEU A 91 -5.33 -7.38 -18.95
C LEU A 91 -3.93 -6.96 -19.41
N GLN A 92 -3.79 -5.74 -19.92
CA GLN A 92 -2.50 -5.20 -20.35
C GLN A 92 -1.51 -5.12 -19.20
N LYS A 93 -1.94 -4.62 -18.02
CA LYS A 93 -1.09 -4.59 -16.81
C LYS A 93 -0.72 -5.98 -16.32
N MET A 94 -1.63 -6.95 -16.37
CA MET A 94 -1.35 -8.34 -16.02
C MET A 94 -0.37 -8.97 -17.01
N LEU A 95 -0.50 -8.69 -18.31
CA LEU A 95 0.39 -9.19 -19.35
C LEU A 95 1.80 -8.58 -19.23
N GLU A 96 1.92 -7.28 -18.93
CA GLU A 96 3.19 -6.63 -18.67
C GLU A 96 3.86 -7.18 -17.41
N LYS A 97 3.08 -7.43 -16.34
CA LYS A 97 3.57 -8.08 -15.12
C LYS A 97 4.01 -9.52 -15.39
N ALA A 98 3.26 -10.28 -16.18
CA ALA A 98 3.59 -11.65 -16.58
C ALA A 98 4.87 -11.68 -17.41
N LYS A 99 4.98 -10.82 -18.44
CA LYS A 99 6.21 -10.67 -19.24
C LYS A 99 7.41 -10.27 -18.38
N GLY A 100 7.22 -9.39 -17.40
CA GLY A 100 8.25 -9.01 -16.44
C GLY A 100 8.67 -10.16 -15.52
N ALA A 101 7.72 -10.97 -15.05
CA ALA A 101 7.97 -12.15 -14.24
C ALA A 101 8.68 -13.25 -15.05
N ASP A 102 8.23 -13.51 -16.27
CA ASP A 102 8.83 -14.47 -17.19
C ASP A 102 10.26 -14.08 -17.56
N LYS A 103 10.51 -12.78 -17.82
CA LYS A 103 11.86 -12.28 -18.06
C LYS A 103 12.77 -12.53 -16.85
N LYS A 104 12.32 -12.20 -15.64
CA LYS A 104 13.07 -12.46 -14.41
C LYS A 104 13.31 -13.96 -14.19
N PHE A 105 12.32 -14.80 -14.51
CA PHE A 105 12.44 -16.25 -14.37
C PHE A 105 13.43 -16.83 -15.39
N LEU A 106 13.40 -16.36 -16.63
CA LEU A 106 14.36 -16.74 -17.68
C LEU A 106 15.78 -16.29 -17.34
N ASP A 107 15.95 -15.07 -16.83
CA ASP A 107 17.25 -14.56 -16.40
C ASP A 107 17.75 -15.33 -15.16
N ALA A 108 16.87 -15.65 -14.20
CA ALA A 108 17.18 -16.51 -13.06
C ALA A 108 17.53 -17.94 -13.48
N ALA A 109 16.86 -18.49 -14.50
CA ALA A 109 17.16 -19.81 -15.03
C ALA A 109 18.50 -19.84 -15.79
N LYS A 110 18.81 -18.78 -16.56
CA LYS A 110 20.11 -18.62 -17.24
C LYS A 110 21.25 -18.49 -16.24
N THR A 111 21.12 -17.60 -15.25
CA THR A 111 22.12 -17.41 -14.19
C THR A 111 22.31 -18.68 -13.35
N ARG A 112 21.25 -19.41 -13.02
CA ARG A 112 21.37 -20.74 -12.38
C ARG A 112 22.14 -21.72 -13.27
N LYS A 113 21.82 -21.81 -14.56
CA LYS A 113 22.52 -22.70 -15.50
C LYS A 113 24.00 -22.33 -15.64
N GLU A 114 24.32 -21.04 -15.69
CA GLU A 114 25.68 -20.53 -15.72
C GLU A 114 26.42 -20.86 -14.42
N ALA A 115 25.81 -20.63 -13.25
CA ALA A 115 26.36 -21.01 -11.97
C ALA A 115 26.63 -22.53 -11.90
N PHE A 116 25.68 -23.35 -12.31
CA PHE A 116 25.87 -24.81 -12.38
C PHE A 116 27.01 -25.21 -13.32
N ARG A 117 27.16 -24.53 -14.47
CA ARG A 117 28.26 -24.77 -15.39
C ARG A 117 29.61 -24.39 -14.76
N VAL A 118 29.66 -23.30 -14.00
CA VAL A 118 30.85 -22.89 -13.25
C VAL A 118 31.18 -23.90 -12.15
N PHE A 119 30.19 -24.36 -11.37
CA PHE A 119 30.39 -25.41 -10.35
C PHE A 119 30.84 -26.74 -10.97
N LYS A 120 30.23 -27.14 -12.09
CA LYS A 120 30.60 -28.34 -12.83
C LYS A 120 32.05 -28.25 -13.33
N MET A 121 32.44 -27.10 -13.89
CA MET A 121 33.82 -26.83 -14.30
C MET A 121 34.80 -26.85 -13.13
N ALA A 122 34.44 -26.28 -11.98
CA ALA A 122 35.27 -26.30 -10.78
C ALA A 122 35.50 -27.73 -10.25
N LYS A 123 34.47 -28.59 -10.34
CA LYS A 123 34.55 -29.99 -9.88
C LYS A 123 35.28 -30.91 -10.86
N GLU A 124 35.00 -30.78 -12.16
CA GLU A 124 35.58 -31.65 -13.19
C GLU A 124 37.01 -31.20 -13.57
N ASN A 125 37.23 -29.89 -13.70
CA ASN A 125 38.51 -29.30 -14.13
C ASN A 125 38.94 -28.12 -13.23
N PRO A 126 39.33 -28.39 -11.97
CA PRO A 126 39.71 -27.33 -11.03
C PRO A 126 40.89 -26.48 -11.52
N ARG A 127 41.81 -27.06 -12.30
CA ARG A 127 42.97 -26.34 -12.86
C ARG A 127 42.56 -25.28 -13.90
N GLU A 128 41.56 -25.57 -14.72
CA GLU A 128 41.08 -24.60 -15.71
C GLU A 128 40.21 -23.53 -15.06
N PHE A 129 39.39 -23.93 -14.08
CA PHE A 129 38.62 -22.99 -13.27
C PHE A 129 39.53 -21.97 -12.58
N LEU A 130 40.58 -22.43 -11.89
CA LEU A 130 41.55 -21.56 -11.20
C LEU A 130 42.25 -20.61 -12.17
N LYS A 131 42.68 -21.09 -13.35
CA LYS A 131 43.26 -20.22 -14.39
C LYS A 131 42.28 -19.13 -14.85
N ARG A 132 41.00 -19.49 -15.01
CA ARG A 132 39.96 -18.56 -15.46
C ARG A 132 39.59 -17.52 -14.38
N THR A 133 39.74 -17.87 -13.10
CA THR A 133 39.60 -16.93 -11.97
C THR A 133 40.89 -16.16 -11.66
N GLY A 134 41.93 -16.30 -12.49
CA GLY A 134 43.19 -15.55 -12.37
C GLY A 134 44.18 -16.12 -11.36
N HIS A 135 43.98 -17.35 -10.88
CA HIS A 135 44.86 -18.03 -9.93
C HIS A 135 45.71 -19.08 -10.65
N ASP A 136 47.02 -19.13 -10.38
CA ASP A 136 47.88 -20.19 -10.92
C ASP A 136 47.59 -21.51 -10.17
N PRO A 137 47.15 -22.58 -10.85
CA PRO A 137 46.85 -23.85 -10.20
C PRO A 137 48.04 -24.44 -9.46
N LYS A 138 49.27 -24.23 -9.96
CA LYS A 138 50.48 -24.73 -9.30
C LYS A 138 50.71 -23.98 -8.00
N LYS A 139 50.72 -22.65 -8.05
CA LYS A 139 50.89 -21.81 -6.86
C LYS A 139 49.81 -22.09 -5.80
N PHE A 140 48.55 -22.20 -6.21
CA PHE A 140 47.45 -22.52 -5.31
C PHE A 140 47.66 -23.87 -4.60
N SER A 141 48.10 -24.91 -5.32
CA SER A 141 48.39 -26.20 -4.70
C SER A 141 49.58 -26.14 -3.74
N TYR A 142 50.61 -25.36 -4.04
CA TYR A 142 51.74 -25.16 -3.13
C TYR A 142 51.34 -24.37 -1.89
N ASP A 143 50.55 -23.30 -2.04
CA ASP A 143 50.06 -22.49 -0.94
C ASP A 143 49.19 -23.35 0.01
N GLU A 144 48.37 -24.25 -0.54
CA GLU A 144 47.51 -25.10 0.28
C GLU A 144 48.29 -26.21 1.00
N VAL A 145 49.28 -26.82 0.35
CA VAL A 145 50.19 -27.76 1.00
C VAL A 145 51.05 -27.04 2.05
N ALA A 146 51.50 -25.82 1.78
CA ALA A 146 52.25 -25.02 2.73
C ALA A 146 51.41 -24.67 3.96
N LYS A 147 50.12 -24.33 3.79
CA LYS A 147 49.20 -24.16 4.91
C LYS A 147 48.97 -25.43 5.70
N ASP A 148 48.73 -26.57 5.05
CA ASP A 148 48.54 -27.85 5.75
C ASP A 148 49.79 -28.24 6.56
N ILE A 149 50.98 -27.99 6.01
CA ILE A 149 52.24 -28.15 6.73
C ILE A 149 52.31 -27.16 7.91
N GLN A 150 52.02 -25.88 7.69
CA GLN A 150 52.03 -24.86 8.74
C GLN A 150 51.03 -25.17 9.88
N ASP A 151 49.85 -25.66 9.55
CA ASP A 151 48.81 -26.04 10.51
C ASP A 151 49.20 -27.31 11.28
N LYS A 152 49.93 -28.25 10.67
CA LYS A 152 50.52 -29.41 11.38
C LYS A 152 51.70 -29.03 12.27
N LEU A 153 52.41 -27.94 11.95
CA LEU A 153 53.51 -27.42 12.77
C LEU A 153 53.03 -26.48 13.89
N ARG A 154 51.78 -26.01 13.86
CA ARG A 154 51.21 -25.19 14.93
C ARG A 154 51.07 -26.00 16.22
N ASP A 155 51.29 -25.34 17.35
CA ASP A 155 51.08 -25.95 18.66
C ASP A 155 49.57 -26.22 18.84
N PRO A 156 49.16 -27.45 19.22
CA PRO A 156 47.76 -27.77 19.47
C PRO A 156 47.08 -26.83 20.48
N ARG A 157 47.82 -26.27 21.45
CA ARG A 157 47.28 -25.32 22.43
C ARG A 157 46.89 -23.99 21.81
N GLU A 158 47.68 -23.50 20.85
CA GLU A 158 47.37 -22.25 20.14
C GLU A 158 46.16 -22.40 19.22
N VAL A 159 46.03 -23.56 18.58
CA VAL A 159 44.88 -23.90 17.72
C VAL A 159 43.59 -23.95 18.53
N GLU A 160 43.60 -24.56 19.71
CA GLU A 160 42.44 -24.59 20.61
C GLU A 160 42.04 -23.18 21.09
N LEU A 161 43.03 -22.32 21.40
CA LEU A 161 42.76 -20.93 21.78
C LEU A 161 42.19 -20.11 20.61
N GLU A 162 42.71 -20.27 19.40
CA GLU A 162 42.18 -19.60 18.21
C GLU A 162 40.75 -20.08 17.89
N ALA A 163 40.50 -21.39 18.00
CA ALA A 163 39.16 -21.95 17.81
C ALA A 163 38.17 -21.47 18.89
N ALA A 164 38.61 -21.36 20.15
CA ALA A 164 37.79 -20.84 21.24
C ALA A 164 37.46 -19.36 21.03
N LYS A 165 38.45 -18.53 20.65
CA LYS A 165 38.24 -17.12 20.30
C LYS A 165 37.26 -16.97 19.14
N LYS A 166 37.44 -17.75 18.06
CA LYS A 166 36.55 -17.71 16.91
C LYS A 166 35.11 -18.08 17.27
N ARG A 167 34.91 -19.10 18.11
CA ARG A 167 33.57 -19.45 18.61
C ARG A 167 32.97 -18.30 19.41
N LEU A 168 33.74 -17.68 20.30
CA LEU A 168 33.28 -16.55 21.10
C LEU A 168 32.88 -15.37 20.20
N ASP A 169 33.71 -14.99 19.24
CA ASP A 169 33.41 -13.95 18.25
C ASP A 169 32.15 -14.27 17.42
N GLU A 170 31.96 -15.53 17.02
CA GLU A 170 30.76 -15.98 16.31
C GLU A 170 29.51 -15.91 17.19
N PHE A 171 29.62 -16.25 18.47
CA PHE A 171 28.53 -16.11 19.43
C PHE A 171 28.18 -14.64 19.68
N GLU A 172 29.16 -13.78 19.89
CA GLU A 172 28.96 -12.34 20.08
C GLU A 172 28.35 -11.68 18.84
N LYS A 173 28.80 -12.04 17.64
CA LYS A 173 28.21 -11.54 16.38
C LYS A 173 26.75 -11.98 16.23
N LYS A 174 26.45 -13.25 16.49
CA LYS A 174 25.06 -13.77 16.43
C LYS A 174 24.18 -13.08 17.48
N GLU A 175 24.68 -12.88 18.69
CA GLU A 175 23.93 -12.19 19.73
C GLU A 175 23.70 -10.71 19.37
N ALA A 176 24.71 -10.03 18.83
CA ALA A 176 24.60 -8.65 18.36
C ALA A 176 23.60 -8.54 17.19
N GLU A 177 23.63 -9.46 16.22
CA GLU A 177 22.68 -9.52 15.11
C GLU A 177 21.26 -9.79 15.61
N GLN A 178 21.08 -10.77 16.51
CA GLN A 178 19.76 -11.03 17.11
C GLN A 178 19.26 -9.84 17.91
N LYS A 179 20.12 -9.14 18.63
CA LYS A 179 19.76 -7.94 19.39
C LYS A 179 19.37 -6.80 18.47
N LYS A 180 20.09 -6.60 17.35
CA LYS A 180 19.73 -5.62 16.31
C LYS A 180 18.39 -5.97 15.67
N PHE A 181 18.19 -7.23 15.27
CA PHE A 181 16.94 -7.68 14.67
C PHE A 181 15.75 -7.49 15.63
N LYS A 182 15.90 -7.88 16.91
CA LYS A 182 14.88 -7.66 17.94
C LYS A 182 14.63 -6.17 18.21
N ALA A 183 15.66 -5.33 18.16
CA ALA A 183 15.50 -3.89 18.32
C ALA A 183 14.75 -3.29 17.13
N GLU A 184 15.12 -3.65 15.90
CA GLU A 184 14.45 -3.25 14.67
C GLU A 184 12.99 -3.70 14.67
N GLU A 185 12.71 -4.96 15.05
CA GLU A 185 11.36 -5.50 15.15
C GLU A 185 10.51 -4.74 16.18
N LYS A 186 11.08 -4.42 17.36
CA LYS A 186 10.41 -3.59 18.36
C LYS A 186 10.10 -2.20 17.82
N THR A 187 11.08 -1.53 17.21
CA THR A 187 10.86 -0.19 16.64
C THR A 187 9.81 -0.21 15.52
N ALA A 188 9.80 -1.26 14.69
CA ALA A 188 8.80 -1.42 13.63
C ALA A 188 7.40 -1.70 14.20
N MET A 189 7.30 -2.49 15.27
CA MET A 189 6.04 -2.74 15.96
C MET A 189 5.50 -1.48 16.64
N GLU A 190 6.37 -0.72 17.31
CA GLU A 190 6.04 0.57 17.93
C GLU A 190 5.58 1.58 16.88
N ALA A 191 6.29 1.70 15.75
CA ALA A 191 5.90 2.56 14.65
C ALA A 191 4.50 2.21 14.10
N LYS A 192 4.23 0.91 13.87
CA LYS A 192 2.90 0.45 13.42
C LYS A 192 1.79 0.74 14.44
N ALA A 193 2.07 0.53 15.73
CA ALA A 193 1.09 0.82 16.78
C ALA A 193 0.77 2.33 16.84
N ILE A 194 1.79 3.18 16.68
CA ILE A 194 1.63 4.63 16.62
C ILE A 194 0.82 5.04 15.38
N GLU A 195 1.14 4.49 14.20
CA GLU A 195 0.39 4.73 12.97
C GLU A 195 -1.10 4.37 13.11
N GLN A 196 -1.40 3.18 13.67
CA GLN A 196 -2.78 2.75 13.91
C GLN A 196 -3.50 3.69 14.87
N ARG A 197 -2.83 4.11 15.95
CA ARG A 197 -3.41 5.05 16.92
C ARG A 197 -3.76 6.38 16.26
N PHE A 198 -2.84 6.97 15.48
CA PHE A 198 -3.10 8.21 14.75
C PHE A 198 -4.23 8.04 13.74
N HIS A 199 -4.27 6.91 13.03
CA HIS A 199 -5.31 6.63 12.06
C HIS A 199 -6.70 6.58 12.71
N THR A 200 -6.86 5.82 13.80
CA THR A 200 -8.12 5.75 14.56
C THR A 200 -8.52 7.11 15.10
N GLU A 201 -7.57 7.86 15.66
CA GLU A 201 -7.82 9.18 16.24
C GLU A 201 -8.28 10.21 15.20
N ILE A 202 -7.69 10.20 13.99
CA ILE A 202 -8.12 11.05 12.88
C ILE A 202 -9.52 10.64 12.41
N ILE A 203 -9.81 9.34 12.29
CA ILE A 203 -11.14 8.88 11.90
C ILE A 203 -12.20 9.32 12.91
N GLU A 204 -11.95 9.09 14.20
CA GLU A 204 -12.87 9.51 15.26
C GLU A 204 -13.10 11.02 15.26
N ALA A 205 -12.05 11.81 15.02
CA ALA A 205 -12.17 13.27 14.94
C ALA A 205 -12.98 13.71 13.72
N LEU A 206 -12.80 13.06 12.56
CA LEU A 206 -13.60 13.31 11.35
C LEU A 206 -15.05 12.83 11.49
N GLU A 207 -15.32 11.80 12.30
CA GLU A 207 -16.68 11.35 12.60
C GLU A 207 -17.41 12.29 13.55
N ALA A 208 -16.71 12.87 14.52
CA ALA A 208 -17.27 13.86 15.43
C ALA A 208 -17.64 15.18 14.73
N THR A 209 -17.00 15.49 13.60
CA THR A 209 -17.18 16.76 12.89
C THR A 209 -17.71 16.53 11.47
N PRO A 210 -19.06 16.45 11.30
CA PRO A 210 -19.68 16.13 10.01
C PRO A 210 -19.51 17.23 8.95
N SER A 211 -19.00 18.41 9.30
CA SER A 211 -18.76 19.50 8.35
C SER A 211 -17.52 19.29 7.47
N ILE A 212 -16.58 18.46 7.92
CA ILE A 212 -15.35 18.21 7.17
C ILE A 212 -15.57 16.98 6.28
N PRO A 213 -15.32 17.07 4.95
CA PRO A 213 -15.43 15.92 4.08
C PRO A 213 -14.37 14.87 4.44
N LYS A 214 -14.77 13.59 4.53
CA LYS A 214 -13.90 12.44 4.81
C LYS A 214 -13.05 12.04 3.59
N ASN A 215 -12.23 12.95 3.10
CA ASN A 215 -11.34 12.74 1.97
C ASN A 215 -9.87 12.78 2.40
N GLY A 216 -8.97 12.30 1.52
CA GLY A 216 -7.53 12.30 1.79
C GLY A 216 -6.95 13.70 2.01
N PHE A 217 -7.57 14.75 1.45
CA PHE A 217 -7.14 16.14 1.62
C PHE A 217 -7.34 16.62 3.07
N SER A 218 -8.51 16.37 3.65
CA SER A 218 -8.81 16.70 5.05
C SER A 218 -7.88 15.96 6.01
N VAL A 219 -7.63 14.66 5.77
CA VAL A 219 -6.67 13.86 6.55
C VAL A 219 -5.26 14.42 6.46
N ALA A 220 -4.79 14.76 5.25
CA ALA A 220 -3.48 15.34 5.04
C ALA A 220 -3.34 16.71 5.71
N LYS A 221 -4.40 17.54 5.69
CA LYS A 221 -4.40 18.85 6.34
C LYS A 221 -4.35 18.72 7.87
N ILE A 222 -5.07 17.75 8.44
CA ILE A 222 -4.98 17.39 9.87
C ILE A 222 -3.56 16.97 10.25
N ALA A 223 -2.96 16.02 9.51
CA ALA A 223 -1.61 15.56 9.76
C ALA A 223 -0.59 16.71 9.69
N LYS A 224 -0.68 17.56 8.65
CA LYS A 224 0.19 18.73 8.47
C LYS A 224 0.08 19.71 9.63
N TYR A 225 -1.12 19.99 10.14
CA TYR A 225 -1.29 20.87 11.29
C TYR A 225 -0.70 20.26 12.56
N ILE A 226 -0.91 18.96 12.80
CA ILE A 226 -0.30 18.26 13.95
C ILE A 226 1.23 18.36 13.88
N ASP A 227 1.83 18.12 12.72
CA ASP A 227 3.28 18.26 12.51
C ASP A 227 3.77 19.69 12.76
N ILE A 228 3.09 20.70 12.19
CA ILE A 228 3.48 22.11 12.37
C ILE A 228 3.43 22.52 13.84
N VAL A 229 2.41 22.10 14.58
CA VAL A 229 2.30 22.46 15.99
C VAL A 229 3.35 21.71 16.81
N ARG A 230 3.57 20.41 16.54
CA ARG A 230 4.65 19.64 17.17
C ARG A 230 6.00 20.32 16.98
N ASP A 231 6.32 20.75 15.76
CA ASP A 231 7.61 21.35 15.45
C ASP A 231 7.79 22.73 16.10
N LYS A 232 6.71 23.48 16.32
CA LYS A 232 6.74 24.84 16.90
C LYS A 232 6.67 24.87 18.43
N THR A 233 5.84 24.03 19.05
CA THR A 233 5.57 24.07 20.49
C THR A 233 6.16 22.89 21.23
N GLY A 234 6.57 21.83 20.51
CA GLY A 234 6.97 20.56 21.11
C GLY A 234 5.81 19.76 21.70
N VAL A 235 4.56 20.22 21.56
CA VAL A 235 3.37 19.57 22.11
C VAL A 235 2.73 18.68 21.05
N LEU A 236 2.46 17.42 21.41
CA LEU A 236 1.69 16.49 20.60
C LEU A 236 0.20 16.77 20.78
N LEU A 237 -0.41 17.48 19.84
CA LEU A 237 -1.86 17.67 19.84
C LEU A 237 -2.58 16.44 19.31
N ASN A 238 -3.76 16.23 19.86
CA ASN A 238 -4.69 15.21 19.39
C ASN A 238 -5.43 15.72 18.14
N ALA A 239 -5.75 14.85 17.17
CA ALA A 239 -6.56 15.21 16.01
C ALA A 239 -7.88 15.90 16.40
N LYS A 240 -8.51 15.50 17.51
CA LYS A 240 -9.76 16.09 18.01
C LYS A 240 -9.66 17.59 18.33
N GLU A 241 -8.50 18.04 18.79
CA GLU A 241 -8.27 19.44 19.16
C GLU A 241 -8.04 20.32 17.93
N VAL A 242 -7.41 19.74 16.90
CA VAL A 242 -7.01 20.45 15.69
C VAL A 242 -8.17 20.56 14.69
N VAL A 243 -9.09 19.60 14.69
CA VAL A 243 -10.19 19.51 13.70
C VAL A 243 -11.08 20.76 13.68
N ASN A 244 -11.38 21.39 14.82
CA ASN A 244 -12.19 22.62 14.86
C ASN A 244 -11.48 23.81 14.20
N VAL A 245 -10.17 23.93 14.40
CA VAL A 245 -9.36 24.99 13.79
C VAL A 245 -9.29 24.77 12.28
N ILE A 246 -9.14 23.51 11.85
CA ILE A 246 -9.09 23.14 10.44
C ILE A 246 -10.43 23.37 9.74
N ASP A 247 -11.56 23.08 10.39
CA ASP A 247 -12.88 23.36 9.82
C ASP A 247 -13.02 24.85 9.49
N GLN A 248 -12.64 25.72 10.44
CA GLN A 248 -12.63 27.17 10.23
C GLN A 248 -11.68 27.60 9.13
N ASP A 249 -10.47 27.03 9.11
CA ASP A 249 -9.44 27.34 8.12
C ASP A 249 -9.89 26.94 6.71
N ILE A 250 -10.36 25.69 6.51
CA ILE A 250 -10.91 25.19 5.24
C ILE A 250 -12.08 26.07 4.79
N ARG A 251 -13.02 26.38 5.67
CA ARG A 251 -14.17 27.25 5.32
C ARG A 251 -13.70 28.65 4.93
N SER A 252 -12.71 29.19 5.63
CA SER A 252 -12.20 30.53 5.34
C SER A 252 -11.44 30.59 4.02
N GLU A 253 -10.63 29.58 3.70
CA GLU A 253 -9.94 29.44 2.42
C GLU A 253 -10.95 29.29 1.29
N VAL A 254 -11.92 28.37 1.43
CA VAL A 254 -12.95 28.14 0.41
C VAL A 254 -13.81 29.40 0.23
N ALA A 255 -14.23 30.06 1.31
CA ALA A 255 -14.98 31.30 1.22
C ALA A 255 -14.16 32.44 0.59
N GLY A 256 -12.86 32.50 0.87
CA GLY A 256 -11.95 33.47 0.26
C GLY A 256 -11.83 33.27 -1.25
N ILE A 257 -11.66 32.03 -1.68
CA ILE A 257 -11.59 31.66 -3.11
C ILE A 257 -12.93 31.99 -3.79
N LEU A 258 -14.06 31.59 -3.20
CA LEU A 258 -15.38 31.78 -3.80
C LEU A 258 -15.81 33.26 -3.85
N LYS A 259 -15.43 34.09 -2.88
CA LYS A 259 -15.76 35.53 -2.88
C LYS A 259 -15.04 36.31 -3.98
N GLY A 260 -13.84 35.88 -4.37
CA GLY A 260 -13.05 36.51 -5.43
C GLY A 260 -13.33 35.96 -6.83
N ALA A 261 -14.00 34.81 -6.93
CA ALA A 261 -14.23 34.12 -8.19
C ALA A 261 -15.47 34.65 -8.92
N THR A 262 -15.40 34.70 -10.26
CA THR A 262 -16.59 34.96 -11.10
C THR A 262 -17.50 33.75 -11.15
N ALA A 263 -18.77 33.93 -11.54
CA ALA A 263 -19.74 32.84 -11.62
C ALA A 263 -19.27 31.69 -12.55
N GLU A 264 -18.60 32.02 -13.65
CA GLU A 264 -18.00 31.04 -14.57
C GLU A 264 -16.86 30.25 -13.90
N GLN A 265 -15.97 30.94 -13.18
CA GLN A 265 -14.88 30.28 -12.44
C GLN A 265 -15.39 29.38 -11.31
N ILE A 266 -16.47 29.76 -10.65
CA ILE A 266 -17.12 28.94 -9.62
C ILE A 266 -17.69 27.65 -10.25
N ILE A 267 -18.32 27.76 -11.43
CA ILE A 267 -18.84 26.59 -12.17
C ILE A 267 -17.70 25.68 -12.63
N ASP A 268 -16.57 26.24 -13.09
CA ASP A 268 -15.40 25.45 -13.48
C ASP A 268 -14.72 24.76 -12.29
N LEU A 269 -14.64 25.42 -11.13
CA LEU A 269 -14.02 24.88 -9.91
C LEU A 269 -14.85 23.77 -9.26
N ILE A 270 -16.17 23.96 -9.19
CA ILE A 270 -17.10 23.02 -8.55
C ILE A 270 -17.54 21.92 -9.53
N GLY A 271 -17.49 22.21 -10.83
CA GLY A 271 -18.04 21.37 -11.89
C GLY A 271 -19.55 21.58 -12.10
N THR A 272 -20.03 21.17 -13.26
CA THR A 272 -21.45 21.26 -13.63
C THR A 272 -22.35 20.48 -12.68
N GLU A 273 -21.88 19.33 -12.18
CA GLU A 273 -22.60 18.48 -11.23
C GLU A 273 -22.83 19.19 -9.89
N GLY A 274 -21.81 19.84 -9.32
CA GLY A 274 -21.98 20.56 -8.06
C GLY A 274 -22.82 21.83 -8.23
N ALA A 275 -22.72 22.51 -9.38
CA ALA A 275 -23.60 23.63 -9.71
C ALA A 275 -25.08 23.19 -9.85
N GLU A 276 -25.32 22.02 -10.44
CA GLU A 276 -26.66 21.44 -10.51
C GLU A 276 -27.15 20.97 -9.14
N ALA A 277 -26.30 20.38 -8.30
CA ALA A 277 -26.65 20.03 -6.92
C ALA A 277 -27.06 21.25 -6.09
N ILE A 278 -26.35 22.37 -6.22
CA ILE A 278 -26.72 23.65 -5.61
C ILE A 278 -28.09 24.11 -6.12
N ARG A 279 -28.31 24.04 -7.43
CA ARG A 279 -29.61 24.39 -8.05
C ARG A 279 -30.73 23.50 -7.53
N GLN A 280 -30.54 22.18 -7.44
CA GLN A 280 -31.53 21.24 -6.92
C GLN A 280 -31.80 21.50 -5.44
N HIS A 281 -30.78 21.80 -4.63
CA HIS A 281 -30.95 22.18 -3.24
C HIS A 281 -31.81 23.44 -3.11
N HIS A 282 -31.54 24.49 -3.89
CA HIS A 282 -32.38 25.70 -3.92
C HIS A 282 -33.80 25.42 -4.45
N LEU A 283 -33.95 24.63 -5.51
CA LEU A 283 -35.25 24.24 -6.03
C LEU A 283 -36.05 23.43 -5.00
N ASN A 284 -35.41 22.57 -4.22
CA ASN A 284 -36.06 21.81 -3.16
C ASN A 284 -36.49 22.72 -2.00
N GLN A 285 -35.68 23.72 -1.64
CA GLN A 285 -36.09 24.76 -0.67
C GLN A 285 -37.29 25.58 -1.18
N ILE A 286 -37.32 25.91 -2.47
CA ILE A 286 -38.44 26.65 -3.07
C ILE A 286 -39.69 25.77 -3.19
N LYS A 287 -39.54 24.49 -3.60
CA LYS A 287 -40.64 23.51 -3.73
C LYS A 287 -41.25 23.12 -2.39
N ASN A 288 -40.45 23.14 -1.32
CA ASN A 288 -40.88 22.95 0.06
C ASN A 288 -40.78 24.27 0.85
N PRO A 289 -41.67 25.25 0.59
CA PRO A 289 -41.69 26.52 1.31
C PRO A 289 -41.98 26.35 2.82
N LEU A 290 -42.41 25.14 3.23
CA LEU A 290 -42.68 24.74 4.62
C LEU A 290 -41.46 24.13 5.33
N SER A 291 -40.37 23.81 4.63
CA SER A 291 -39.15 23.22 5.21
C SER A 291 -38.44 24.16 6.19
N GLY A 292 -38.68 25.47 6.10
CA GLY A 292 -38.17 26.46 7.04
C GLY A 292 -38.98 26.60 8.34
N ASN A 293 -40.10 25.87 8.47
CA ASN A 293 -41.06 26.03 9.57
C ASN A 293 -41.16 24.79 10.49
N GLU A 294 -40.18 23.87 10.43
CA GLU A 294 -40.10 22.72 11.34
C GLU A 294 -39.62 23.10 12.76
N GLY A 295 -39.12 24.34 12.93
CA GLY A 295 -39.03 24.96 14.24
C GLY A 295 -40.39 25.56 14.60
N ALA A 296 -41.16 24.91 15.47
CA ALA A 296 -42.32 25.55 16.08
C ALA A 296 -41.85 26.79 16.85
N GLU A 297 -41.95 27.97 16.23
CA GLU A 297 -41.84 29.23 16.95
C GLU A 297 -42.90 29.20 18.05
N LYS A 298 -42.45 29.15 19.31
CA LYS A 298 -43.31 29.29 20.48
C LYS A 298 -43.47 30.79 20.71
N THR A 299 -44.69 31.27 20.89
CA THR A 299 -44.88 32.60 21.47
C THR A 299 -44.24 32.65 22.86
N SER A 300 -43.98 33.86 23.39
CA SER A 300 -43.48 34.07 24.75
C SER A 300 -44.27 33.33 25.85
N ASP A 301 -45.51 32.94 25.54
CA ASP A 301 -46.43 32.23 26.43
C ASP A 301 -46.40 30.69 26.27
N GLY A 302 -45.45 30.15 25.51
CA GLY A 302 -45.23 28.70 25.37
C GLY A 302 -46.31 27.94 24.58
N LYS A 303 -47.28 28.63 23.99
CA LYS A 303 -48.27 28.01 23.09
C LYS A 303 -47.69 27.86 21.68
N PRO A 304 -47.92 26.72 21.01
CA PRO A 304 -47.48 26.53 19.64
C PRO A 304 -48.22 27.53 18.74
N ILE A 305 -47.47 28.35 17.99
CA ILE A 305 -48.05 29.18 16.94
C ILE A 305 -48.63 28.23 15.89
N ALA A 306 -49.93 28.34 15.63
CA ALA A 306 -50.57 27.53 14.60
C ALA A 306 -49.89 27.80 13.26
N ARG A 307 -49.53 26.72 12.54
CA ARG A 307 -48.89 26.82 11.22
C ARG A 307 -49.74 27.72 10.32
N ARG A 308 -49.11 28.77 9.77
CA ARG A 308 -49.78 29.76 8.90
C ARG A 308 -50.43 29.13 7.66
N TRP A 309 -49.93 27.96 7.23
CA TRP A 309 -50.49 27.14 6.16
C TRP A 309 -50.48 25.66 6.55
N ALA A 310 -51.56 24.94 6.23
CA ALA A 310 -51.72 23.53 6.59
C ALA A 310 -50.92 22.59 5.69
N ASN A 311 -50.71 22.97 4.42
CA ASN A 311 -50.02 22.18 3.41
C ASN A 311 -49.39 23.10 2.33
N SER A 312 -48.49 22.55 1.51
CA SER A 312 -47.78 23.32 0.46
C SER A 312 -48.75 23.89 -0.59
N HIS A 313 -49.86 23.19 -0.84
CA HIS A 313 -50.90 23.60 -1.77
C HIS A 313 -51.59 24.90 -1.36
N ASP A 314 -51.88 25.07 -0.07
CA ASP A 314 -52.52 26.27 0.46
C ASP A 314 -51.59 27.48 0.38
N PHE A 315 -50.27 27.29 0.58
CA PHE A 315 -49.27 28.34 0.38
C PHE A 315 -49.24 28.82 -1.07
N TRP A 316 -49.12 27.89 -2.02
CA TRP A 316 -49.06 28.23 -3.45
C TRP A 316 -50.36 28.87 -3.94
N LYS A 317 -51.53 28.43 -3.47
CA LYS A 317 -52.80 29.10 -3.77
C LYS A 317 -52.86 30.54 -3.28
N THR A 318 -52.33 30.83 -2.08
CA THR A 318 -52.29 32.22 -1.59
C THR A 318 -51.35 33.10 -2.40
N ILE A 319 -50.20 32.58 -2.84
CA ILE A 319 -49.27 33.29 -3.73
C ILE A 319 -49.93 33.54 -5.10
N ASP A 320 -50.55 32.52 -5.71
CA ASP A 320 -51.23 32.64 -7.01
C ASP A 320 -52.39 33.64 -6.96
N ARG A 321 -53.14 33.66 -5.85
CA ARG A 321 -54.24 34.61 -5.67
C ARG A 321 -53.72 36.05 -5.56
N ALA A 322 -52.67 36.28 -4.77
CA ALA A 322 -52.05 37.59 -4.65
C ALA A 322 -51.43 38.05 -5.99
N ALA A 323 -50.82 37.15 -6.75
CA ALA A 323 -50.26 37.45 -8.07
C ALA A 323 -51.34 37.79 -9.12
N LYS A 324 -52.54 37.20 -9.02
CA LYS A 324 -53.69 37.55 -9.86
C LYS A 324 -54.30 38.90 -9.48
N GLU A 325 -54.41 39.17 -8.18
CA GLU A 325 -54.87 40.47 -7.68
C GLU A 325 -53.92 41.61 -8.09
N GLU A 326 -52.59 41.41 -8.09
CA GLU A 326 -51.64 42.39 -8.63
C GLU A 326 -51.73 42.57 -10.15
N LYS A 327 -52.11 41.53 -10.89
CA LYS A 327 -52.31 41.59 -12.34
C LYS A 327 -53.67 42.14 -12.75
N GLY A 328 -54.57 42.40 -11.80
CA GLY A 328 -55.91 42.93 -12.07
C GLY A 328 -56.85 41.94 -12.77
N GLU A 329 -56.62 40.63 -12.61
CA GLU A 329 -57.53 39.55 -13.03
C GLU A 329 -58.50 39.13 -11.92
#